data_AF-A0A2V6YF60-F1
#
_entry.id   AF-A0A2V6YF60-F1
#
_cell.length_a   1.000
_cell.length_b   1.000
_cell.length_c   1.000
_cell.angle_alpha   90.00
_cell.angle_beta   90.00
_cell.angle_gamma   90.00
#
_symmetry.space_group_name_H-M   'P 1'
#
loop_
_entity.id
_entity.type
_entity.pdbx_description
1 polymer ?
#
loop_
_entity_poly.entity_id
_entity_poly.type
_entity_poly.pdbx_seq_one_letter_code
_entity_poly.pdbx_strand_id
1 'polypeptide(L)'
;MLNEETKAKARGRLRRIEGQVQGLQRMLENDAYCVDILLQISAVQGALEQCQKLLLGRHIESCVADAMRSGSRNDRQQKVEELLDVFARFGGR
;
A
#
# COMPACT_ATOMS: atom_id res chain seq x y z
N MET A 1 11.44 9.64 4.73
CA MET A 1 11.34 9.81 3.24
C MET A 1 11.53 8.46 2.54
N LEU A 2 10.85 8.25 1.39
CA LEU A 2 10.98 7.06 0.55
C LEU A 2 12.39 6.98 -0.07
N ASN A 3 13.10 5.88 0.16
CA ASN A 3 14.39 5.63 -0.48
C ASN A 3 14.18 5.09 -1.91
N GLU A 4 15.23 5.17 -2.74
CA GLU A 4 15.15 4.75 -4.15
C GLU A 4 14.80 3.27 -4.33
N GLU A 5 15.25 2.41 -3.41
CA GLU A 5 14.90 1.00 -3.42
C GLU A 5 13.40 0.77 -3.24
N THR A 6 12.78 1.41 -2.25
CA THR A 6 11.34 1.30 -2.00
C THR A 6 10.55 1.89 -3.16
N LYS A 7 10.99 3.03 -3.73
CA LYS A 7 10.36 3.62 -4.91
C LYS A 7 10.39 2.66 -6.10
N ALA A 8 11.52 2.03 -6.39
CA ALA A 8 11.65 1.08 -7.48
C ALA A 8 10.73 -0.14 -7.30
N LYS A 9 10.71 -0.71 -6.08
CA LYS A 9 9.83 -1.83 -5.72
C LYS A 9 8.35 -1.46 -5.83
N ALA A 10 7.93 -0.33 -5.26
CA ALA A 10 6.55 0.13 -5.31
C ALA A 10 6.10 0.40 -6.76
N ARG A 11 6.91 1.10 -7.56
CA ARG A 11 6.63 1.34 -8.98
C ARG A 11 6.48 0.04 -9.77
N GLY A 12 7.33 -0.95 -9.50
CA GLY A 12 7.23 -2.27 -10.13
C GLY A 12 5.95 -3.04 -9.74
N ARG A 13 5.44 -2.86 -8.52
CA ARG A 13 4.15 -3.44 -8.10
C ARG A 13 2.98 -2.72 -8.77
N LEU A 14 3.01 -1.38 -8.78
CA LEU A 14 1.98 -0.56 -9.42
C LEU A 14 1.85 -0.85 -10.93
N ARG A 15 2.95 -1.03 -11.66
CA ARG A 15 2.90 -1.44 -13.08
C ARG A 15 2.23 -2.80 -13.30
N ARG A 16 2.39 -3.74 -12.37
CA ARG A 16 1.68 -5.03 -12.45
C ARG A 16 0.19 -4.86 -12.18
N ILE A 17 -0.16 -4.07 -11.16
CA ILE A 17 -1.54 -3.74 -10.81
C ILE A 17 -2.25 -3.05 -11.99
N GLU A 18 -1.58 -2.09 -12.64
CA GLU A 18 -2.06 -1.45 -13.86
C GLU A 18 -2.42 -2.47 -14.94
N GLY A 19 -1.53 -3.44 -15.21
CA GLY A 19 -1.81 -4.52 -16.15
C GLY A 19 -2.98 -5.42 -15.74
N GLN A 20 -3.18 -5.67 -14.44
CA GLN A 20 -4.33 -6.41 -13.93
C GLN A 20 -5.65 -5.63 -14.15
N VAL A 21 -5.63 -4.31 -13.92
CA VAL A 21 -6.80 -3.43 -14.16
C VAL A 21 -7.13 -3.36 -15.65
N GLN A 22 -6.13 -3.25 -16.53
CA GLN A 22 -6.32 -3.36 -17.98
C GLN A 22 -6.86 -4.75 -18.37
N GLY A 23 -6.46 -5.80 -17.65
CA GLY A 23 -7.04 -7.14 -17.78
C GLY A 23 -8.54 -7.15 -17.46
N LEU A 24 -8.95 -6.53 -16.36
CA LEU A 24 -10.37 -6.41 -15.98
C LEU A 24 -11.20 -5.68 -17.05
N GLN A 25 -10.67 -4.60 -17.64
CA GLN A 25 -11.34 -3.89 -18.73
C GLN A 25 -11.59 -4.82 -19.92
N ARG A 26 -10.58 -5.60 -20.33
CA ARG A 26 -10.72 -6.60 -21.40
C ARG A 26 -11.69 -7.72 -21.03
N MET A 27 -11.77 -8.13 -19.77
CA MET A 27 -12.75 -9.13 -19.34
C MET A 27 -14.19 -8.62 -19.52
N LEU A 28 -14.43 -7.33 -19.23
CA LEU A 28 -15.72 -6.70 -19.46
C LEU A 28 -16.05 -6.58 -20.95
N GLU A 29 -15.09 -6.18 -21.78
CA GLU A 29 -15.27 -6.08 -23.24
C GLU A 29 -15.58 -7.44 -23.91
N ASN A 30 -15.14 -8.54 -23.31
CA ASN A 30 -15.32 -9.89 -23.84
C ASN A 30 -16.47 -10.65 -23.16
N ASP A 31 -17.34 -9.97 -22.40
CA ASP A 31 -18.46 -10.58 -21.66
C ASP A 31 -18.03 -11.78 -20.79
N ALA A 32 -16.87 -11.66 -20.14
CA ALA A 32 -16.33 -12.72 -19.30
C ALA A 32 -17.27 -13.05 -18.13
N TYR A 33 -17.19 -14.29 -17.63
CA TYR A 33 -18.04 -14.74 -16.55
C TYR A 33 -17.87 -13.87 -15.29
N CYS A 34 -18.99 -13.45 -14.70
CA CYS A 34 -19.00 -12.48 -13.61
C CYS A 34 -18.17 -12.95 -12.40
N VAL A 35 -18.16 -14.25 -12.09
CA VAL A 35 -17.36 -14.79 -10.98
C VAL A 35 -15.86 -14.63 -11.24
N ASP A 36 -15.40 -14.82 -12.48
CA ASP A 36 -14.00 -14.66 -12.83
C ASP A 36 -13.55 -13.20 -12.71
N ILE A 37 -14.41 -12.27 -13.10
CA ILE A 37 -14.17 -10.83 -12.91
C ILE A 37 -14.04 -10.51 -11.41
N LEU A 38 -14.93 -11.04 -10.56
CA LEU A 38 -14.88 -10.84 -9.11
C LEU A 38 -13.61 -11.43 -8.48
N LEU A 39 -13.18 -12.62 -8.92
CA LEU A 39 -11.92 -13.23 -8.49
C LEU A 39 -10.72 -12.36 -8.90
N GLN A 40 -10.73 -11.82 -10.11
CA GLN A 40 -9.65 -10.96 -10.59
C GLN A 40 -9.63 -9.60 -9.87
N ILE A 41 -10.78 -9.02 -9.53
CA ILE A 41 -10.86 -7.84 -8.65
C ILE A 41 -10.22 -8.14 -7.29
N SER A 42 -10.52 -9.31 -6.71
CA SER A 42 -9.94 -9.73 -5.43
C SER A 42 -8.41 -9.87 -5.52
N ALA A 43 -7.89 -10.36 -6.65
CA ALA A 43 -6.45 -10.42 -6.90
C ALA A 43 -5.80 -9.03 -7.00
N VAL A 44 -6.48 -8.05 -7.61
CA VAL A 44 -6.03 -6.64 -7.66
C VAL A 44 -5.99 -6.04 -6.27
N GLN A 45 -7.03 -6.27 -5.45
CA GLN A 45 -7.09 -5.79 -4.07
C GLN A 45 -5.93 -6.35 -3.23
N GLY A 46 -5.66 -7.65 -3.32
CA GLY A 46 -4.51 -8.27 -2.64
C GLY A 46 -3.17 -7.71 -3.12
N ALA A 47 -3.02 -7.42 -4.41
CA ALA A 47 -1.80 -6.79 -4.93
C ALA A 47 -1.60 -5.36 -4.40
N LEU A 48 -2.66 -4.57 -4.32
CA LEU A 48 -2.67 -3.24 -3.71
C LEU A 48 -2.31 -3.30 -2.22
N GLU A 49 -2.89 -4.23 -1.48
CA GLU A 49 -2.60 -4.43 -0.05
C GLU A 49 -1.09 -4.71 0.17
N GLN A 50 -0.48 -5.53 -0.70
CA GLN A 50 0.96 -5.81 -0.61
C GLN A 50 1.82 -4.59 -0.97
N CYS A 51 1.38 -3.75 -1.90
CA CYS A 51 2.06 -2.49 -2.18
C CYS A 51 1.95 -1.51 -1.00
N GLN A 52 0.78 -1.47 -0.35
CA GLN A 52 0.54 -0.67 0.84
C GLN A 52 1.44 -1.11 2.01
N LYS A 53 1.51 -2.42 2.31
CA LYS A 53 2.39 -2.97 3.36
C LYS A 53 3.85 -2.57 3.17
N LEU A 54 4.35 -2.62 1.94
CA LEU A 54 5.71 -2.17 1.60
C LEU A 54 5.94 -0.70 1.98
N LEU A 55 5.01 0.19 1.60
CA LEU A 55 5.14 1.63 1.85
C LEU A 55 4.99 1.96 3.35
N LEU A 56 4.07 1.29 4.04
CA LEU A 56 3.87 1.45 5.48
C LEU A 56 5.10 0.99 6.27
N GLY A 57 5.66 -0.18 5.94
CA GLY A 57 6.90 -0.68 6.56
C GLY A 57 8.03 0.33 6.43
N ARG A 58 8.21 0.92 5.23
CA ARG A 58 9.21 1.96 5.02
C ARG A 58 8.94 3.25 5.81
N HIS A 59 7.67 3.63 6.00
CA HIS A 59 7.31 4.77 6.82
C HIS A 59 7.71 4.55 8.30
N ILE A 60 7.44 3.36 8.83
CA ILE A 60 7.82 2.96 10.19
C ILE A 60 9.35 2.98 10.35
N GLU A 61 10.10 2.38 9.44
CA GLU A 61 11.56 2.30 9.52
C GLU A 61 12.28 3.66 9.39
N SER A 62 11.63 4.67 8.78
CA SER A 62 12.23 6.00 8.61
C SER A 62 11.66 7.00 9.58
N CYS A 63 10.48 7.53 9.29
CA CYS A 63 9.89 8.67 10.01
C CYS A 63 9.73 8.39 11.51
N VAL A 64 9.40 7.15 11.88
CA VAL A 64 9.10 6.78 13.26
C VAL A 64 10.40 6.42 14.00
N ALA A 65 11.30 5.68 13.34
CA ALA A 65 12.63 5.40 13.89
C ALA A 65 13.45 6.68 14.12
N ASP A 66 13.37 7.66 13.21
CA ASP A 66 13.98 8.98 13.35
C ASP A 66 13.39 9.75 14.54
N ALA A 67 12.06 9.76 14.69
CA ALA A 67 11.38 10.39 15.82
C ALA A 67 11.69 9.74 17.18
N MET A 68 11.98 8.43 17.21
CA MET A 68 12.46 7.78 18.44
C MET A 68 13.85 8.26 18.83
N ARG A 69 14.71 8.57 17.85
CA ARG A 69 16.10 9.00 18.06
C ARG A 69 16.24 10.49 18.42
N SER A 70 15.31 11.36 18.00
CA SER A 70 15.44 12.82 18.15
C SER A 70 15.30 13.34 19.60
N GLY A 71 14.91 12.50 20.56
CA GLY A 71 14.85 12.86 21.99
C GLY A 71 13.69 13.76 22.43
N SER A 72 12.97 14.41 21.50
CA SER A 72 11.76 15.19 21.80
C SER A 72 10.56 14.28 22.07
N ARG A 73 10.00 14.34 23.29
CA ARG A 73 8.82 13.55 23.69
C ARG A 73 7.57 13.93 22.88
N ASN A 74 7.44 15.21 22.52
CA ASN A 74 6.29 15.71 21.75
C ASN A 74 6.35 15.23 20.29
N ASP A 75 7.50 15.32 19.63
CA ASP A 75 7.67 14.85 18.24
C ASP A 75 7.41 13.34 18.14
N ARG A 76 7.87 12.59 19.15
CA ARG A 76 7.60 11.17 19.29
C ARG A 76 6.11 10.86 19.39
N GLN A 77 5.39 11.56 20.27
CA GLN A 77 3.95 11.36 20.45
C GLN A 77 3.18 11.66 19.16
N GLN A 78 3.49 12.78 18.51
CA GLN A 78 2.84 13.19 17.27
C GLN A 78 3.07 12.17 16.14
N LYS A 79 4.28 11.63 16.00
CA LYS A 79 4.60 10.63 14.97
C LYS A 79 3.97 9.27 15.23
N VAL A 80 3.79 8.90 16.50
CA VAL A 80 3.06 7.68 16.88
C VAL A 80 1.56 7.84 16.62
N GLU A 81 0.97 8.99 16.94
CA GLU A 81 -0.44 9.28 16.62
C GLU A 81 -0.72 9.29 15.12
N GLU A 82 0.16 9.90 14.32
CA GLU A 82 0.09 9.85 12.85
C GLU A 82 0.10 8.39 12.35
N LEU A 83 0.96 7.56 12.92
CA LEU A 83 1.03 6.13 12.62
C LEU A 83 -0.26 5.40 12.97
N LEU A 84 -0.83 5.69 14.14
CA LEU A 84 -2.06 5.06 14.62
C LEU A 84 -3.27 5.48 13.79
N ASP A 85 -3.37 6.73 13.34
CA ASP A 85 -4.44 7.18 12.43
C ASP A 85 -4.33 6.47 11.07
N VAL A 86 -3.10 6.41 10.53
CA VAL A 86 -2.79 5.67 9.31
C VAL A 86 -3.18 4.20 9.46
N PHE A 87 -2.80 3.55 10.57
CA PHE A 87 -3.13 2.15 10.83
C PHE A 87 -4.63 1.90 11.09
N ALA A 88 -5.32 2.80 11.80
CA ALA A 88 -6.76 2.69 12.08
C ALA A 88 -7.60 2.79 10.79
N ARG A 89 -7.17 3.65 9.86
CA ARG A 89 -7.75 3.71 8.51
C ARG A 89 -7.50 2.45 7.69
N PHE A 90 -6.51 1.64 8.06
CA PHE A 90 -6.12 0.42 7.35
C PHE A 90 -6.65 -0.88 7.98
N GLY A 91 -6.73 -0.97 9.30
CA GLY A 91 -7.09 -2.20 10.03
C GLY A 91 -8.59 -2.42 10.24
N GLY A 92 -9.45 -1.53 9.74
CA GLY A 92 -10.90 -1.58 9.90
C GLY A 92 -11.67 -2.31 8.79
N ARG A 93 -11.01 -3.16 7.99
CA ARG A 93 -11.67 -4.05 7.01
C ARG A 93 -11.31 -5.50 7.28
#